data_AF-A0A7E4UZA6-F1
#
_entry.id   AF-A0A7E4UZA6-F1
#
_cell.length_a   1.000
_cell.length_b   1.000
_cell.length_c   1.000
_cell.angle_alpha   90.00
_cell.angle_beta   90.00
_cell.angle_gamma   90.00
#
_symmetry.space_group_name_H-M   'P 1'
#
loop_
_entity.id
_entity.type
_entity.pdbx_description
1 polymer ?
#
loop_
_entity_poly.entity_id
_entity_poly.type
_entity_poly.pdbx_seq_one_letter_code
_entity_poly.pdbx_strand_id
1 'polypeptide(L)'
;MSTLNTIFVILFMATTVSMLCPPHPPPICSKNEDMVFCSNDPTCESPSPQKGGYCGCIPVCICKPNLYRHNGECIPASECAIVVKDFDKRLSG
;
A
#
# COMPACT_ATOMS: atom_id res chain seq x y z
N MET A 1 -21.35 -42.06 -17.91
CA MET A 1 -19.99 -41.78 -17.41
C MET A 1 -19.50 -40.47 -18.02
N SER A 2 -19.89 -39.30 -17.50
CA SER A 2 -19.38 -38.03 -18.07
C SER A 2 -19.44 -36.86 -17.09
N THR A 3 -20.37 -36.87 -16.14
CA THR A 3 -20.52 -35.83 -15.11
C THR A 3 -19.47 -35.88 -14.00
N LEU A 4 -18.96 -37.08 -13.66
CA LEU A 4 -17.98 -37.26 -12.59
C LEU A 4 -16.62 -36.62 -12.92
N ASN A 5 -16.18 -36.71 -14.19
CA ASN A 5 -14.95 -36.09 -14.66
C ASN A 5 -15.04 -34.56 -14.69
N THR A 6 -16.20 -34.01 -15.06
CA THR A 6 -16.41 -32.55 -15.07
C THR A 6 -16.41 -31.97 -13.65
N ILE A 7 -17.05 -32.65 -12.69
CA ILE A 7 -17.07 -32.22 -11.29
C ILE A 7 -15.66 -32.26 -10.68
N PHE A 8 -14.87 -33.30 -10.99
CA PHE A 8 -13.50 -33.43 -10.50
C PHE A 8 -12.60 -32.30 -11.01
N VAL A 9 -12.73 -31.91 -12.28
CA VAL A 9 -11.96 -30.79 -12.87
C VAL A 9 -12.37 -29.45 -12.26
N ILE A 10 -13.66 -29.20 -12.02
CA ILE A 10 -14.15 -27.96 -11.41
C ILE A 10 -13.62 -27.84 -9.96
N LEU A 11 -13.66 -28.93 -9.18
CA LEU A 11 -13.12 -28.97 -7.83
C LEU A 11 -11.61 -28.78 -7.81
N PHE A 12 -10.86 -29.37 -8.74
CA PHE A 12 -9.41 -29.20 -8.84
C PHE A 12 -8.99 -27.78 -9.24
N MET A 13 -9.77 -27.11 -10.11
CA MET A 13 -9.52 -25.71 -10.46
C MET A 13 -9.88 -24.77 -9.30
N ALA A 14 -10.93 -25.08 -8.53
CA ALA A 14 -11.30 -24.29 -7.36
C ALA A 14 -10.25 -24.37 -6.24
N THR A 15 -9.57 -25.51 -6.06
CA THR A 15 -8.58 -25.68 -4.99
C THR A 15 -7.23 -25.04 -5.28
N THR A 16 -6.83 -24.86 -6.53
CA THR A 16 -5.53 -24.26 -6.90
C THR A 16 -5.56 -22.73 -6.89
N VAL A 17 -6.71 -22.10 -7.13
CA VAL A 17 -6.84 -20.63 -7.18
C VAL A 17 -6.75 -19.98 -5.79
N SER A 18 -7.13 -20.69 -4.72
CA SER A 18 -7.18 -20.14 -3.36
C SER A 18 -5.84 -20.08 -2.61
N MET A 19 -4.72 -20.52 -3.21
CA MET A 19 -3.41 -20.61 -2.52
C MET A 19 -2.48 -19.41 -2.70
N LEU A 20 -2.84 -18.38 -3.47
CA LEU A 20 -1.86 -17.35 -3.83
C LEU A 20 -1.55 -16.38 -2.69
N CYS A 21 -2.45 -16.18 -1.72
CA CYS A 21 -2.27 -15.17 -0.67
C CYS A 21 -2.78 -15.66 0.70
N PRO A 22 -1.92 -15.74 1.72
CA PRO A 22 -2.34 -16.18 3.05
C PRO A 22 -3.39 -15.21 3.62
N PRO A 23 -4.31 -15.68 4.48
CA PRO A 23 -5.20 -14.79 5.20
C PRO A 23 -4.38 -13.91 6.15
N HIS A 24 -4.37 -12.61 5.90
CA HIS A 24 -3.76 -11.61 6.77
C HIS A 24 -4.84 -10.69 7.32
N PRO A 25 -4.78 -10.28 8.60
CA PRO A 25 -5.68 -9.24 9.10
C PRO A 25 -5.41 -7.94 8.33
N PRO A 26 -6.46 -7.22 7.92
CA PRO A 26 -6.29 -5.93 7.26
C PRO A 26 -5.58 -4.94 8.19
N PRO A 27 -4.70 -4.06 7.66
CA PRO A 27 -4.09 -3.03 8.47
C PRO A 27 -5.15 -2.03 8.94
N ILE A 28 -4.92 -1.42 10.09
CA ILE A 28 -5.73 -0.29 10.57
C ILE A 28 -5.08 0.97 10.04
N CYS A 29 -5.75 1.65 9.11
CA CYS A 29 -5.30 2.91 8.55
C CYS A 29 -5.77 4.10 9.40
N SER A 30 -4.94 5.14 9.44
CA SER A 30 -5.24 6.40 10.09
C SER A 30 -6.31 7.17 9.31
N LYS A 31 -6.91 8.21 9.93
CA LYS A 31 -7.92 9.07 9.29
C LYS A 31 -7.46 9.68 7.95
N ASN A 32 -6.15 9.89 7.80
CA ASN A 32 -5.50 10.54 6.67
C ASN A 32 -4.97 9.54 5.63
N GLU A 33 -5.33 8.26 5.76
CA GLU A 33 -4.90 7.18 4.88
C GLU A 33 -6.11 6.49 4.25
N ASP A 34 -5.91 5.90 3.08
CA ASP A 34 -6.84 5.00 2.41
C ASP A 34 -6.23 3.59 2.33
N MET A 35 -7.09 2.57 2.39
CA MET A 35 -6.67 1.17 2.28
C MET A 35 -6.64 0.75 0.81
N VAL A 36 -5.48 0.40 0.30
CA VAL A 36 -5.25 0.05 -1.11
C VAL A 36 -4.42 -1.23 -1.24
N PHE A 37 -4.49 -1.90 -2.39
CA PHE A 37 -3.65 -3.06 -2.68
C PHE A 37 -2.32 -2.71 -3.37
N CYS A 38 -2.21 -1.47 -3.86
CA CYS A 38 -1.03 -0.94 -4.51
C CYS A 38 -0.64 0.39 -3.87
N SER A 39 0.54 0.47 -3.25
CA SER A 39 1.03 1.73 -2.66
C SER A 39 2.03 2.44 -3.57
N ASN A 40 1.78 3.74 -3.81
CA ASN A 40 2.66 4.66 -4.52
C ASN A 40 2.78 5.98 -3.73
N ASP A 41 2.97 5.89 -2.42
CA ASP A 41 2.97 7.06 -1.52
C ASP A 41 3.99 8.14 -1.95
N PRO A 42 3.56 9.40 -2.13
CA PRO A 42 4.50 10.51 -2.26
C PRO A 42 5.10 10.84 -0.88
N THR A 43 6.38 11.20 -0.85
CA THR A 43 7.07 11.67 0.37
C THR A 43 7.46 13.14 0.21
N CYS A 44 7.80 13.82 1.30
CA CYS A 44 8.28 15.20 1.22
C CYS A 44 9.56 15.34 0.36
N GLU A 45 10.36 14.29 0.24
CA GLU A 45 11.59 14.25 -0.59
C GLU A 45 11.29 13.86 -2.05
N SER A 46 10.22 13.08 -2.26
CA SER A 46 9.79 12.57 -3.57
C SER A 46 8.30 12.84 -3.76
N PRO A 47 7.91 14.06 -4.18
CA PRO A 47 6.52 14.48 -4.20
C PRO A 47 5.70 13.85 -5.33
N SER A 48 6.37 13.28 -6.34
CA SER A 48 5.71 12.51 -7.39
C SER A 48 5.43 11.08 -6.90
N PRO A 49 4.23 10.52 -7.14
CA PRO A 49 3.97 9.12 -6.85
C PRO A 49 5.00 8.26 -7.58
N GLN A 50 5.67 7.39 -6.85
CA GLN A 50 6.74 6.57 -7.41
C GLN A 50 6.16 5.65 -8.49
N LYS A 51 6.71 5.69 -9.70
CA LYS A 51 6.26 4.83 -10.79
C LYS A 51 6.69 3.39 -10.50
N GLY A 52 5.73 2.51 -10.23
CA GLY A 52 6.00 1.09 -9.96
C GLY A 52 5.82 0.68 -8.50
N GLY A 53 4.86 1.28 -7.81
CA GLY A 53 4.49 0.94 -6.45
C GLY A 53 4.25 -0.56 -6.22
N TYR A 54 4.43 -0.96 -4.97
CA TYR A 54 4.25 -2.34 -4.57
C TYR A 54 2.77 -2.68 -4.60
N CYS A 55 2.41 -3.60 -5.50
CA CYS A 55 1.11 -4.24 -5.53
C CYS A 55 1.24 -5.64 -4.92
N GLY A 56 0.49 -5.89 -3.85
CA GLY A 56 0.44 -7.18 -3.18
C GLY A 56 -1.00 -7.62 -2.95
N CYS A 57 -1.16 -8.83 -2.45
CA CYS A 57 -2.47 -9.27 -1.95
C CYS A 57 -2.78 -8.78 -0.54
N ILE A 58 -1.79 -8.26 0.17
CA ILE A 58 -2.01 -7.68 1.49
C ILE A 58 -2.33 -6.21 1.26
N PRO A 59 -3.51 -5.74 1.67
CA PRO A 59 -3.83 -4.33 1.60
C PRO A 59 -2.91 -3.54 2.53
N VAL A 60 -2.57 -2.33 2.11
CA VAL A 60 -1.67 -1.39 2.79
C VAL A 60 -2.35 -0.02 2.90
N CYS A 61 -1.87 0.80 3.84
CA CYS A 61 -2.35 2.17 4.02
C CYS A 61 -1.50 3.13 3.18
N ILE A 62 -2.17 3.91 2.32
CA ILE A 62 -1.58 4.97 1.50
C ILE A 62 -2.12 6.32 1.97
N CYS A 63 -1.31 7.37 1.89
CA CYS A 63 -1.75 8.73 2.17
C CYS A 63 -2.84 9.18 1.21
N LYS A 64 -3.83 9.90 1.74
CA LYS A 64 -4.88 10.55 0.93
C LYS A 64 -4.28 11.55 -0.07
N PRO A 65 -5.01 11.87 -1.15
CA PRO A 65 -4.56 12.87 -2.12
C PRO A 65 -4.13 14.19 -1.46
N ASN A 66 -3.01 14.76 -1.93
CA ASN A 66 -2.37 15.98 -1.41
C ASN A 66 -1.72 15.85 -0.02
N LEU A 67 -1.66 14.64 0.55
CA LEU A 67 -0.85 14.35 1.72
C LEU A 67 0.43 13.59 1.32
N TYR A 68 1.46 13.79 2.11
CA TYR A 68 2.80 13.26 1.88
C TYR A 68 3.23 12.49 3.11
N ARG A 69 3.86 11.34 2.89
CA ARG A 69 4.32 10.49 3.97
C ARG A 69 5.63 11.03 4.54
N HIS A 70 5.64 11.25 5.85
CA HIS A 70 6.81 11.67 6.61
C HIS A 70 6.77 11.04 8.00
N ASN A 71 7.85 10.35 8.41
CA ASN A 71 7.95 9.64 9.70
C ASN A 71 6.80 8.67 10.01
N GLY A 72 6.20 8.07 8.99
CA GLY A 72 5.07 7.15 9.15
C GLY A 72 3.70 7.82 9.25
N GLU A 73 3.63 9.16 9.16
CA GLU A 73 2.39 9.93 9.15
C GLU A 73 2.16 10.63 7.80
N CYS A 74 0.90 10.88 7.47
CA CYS A 74 0.49 11.60 6.28
C CYS A 74 0.21 13.06 6.63
N ILE A 75 1.10 13.95 6.18
CA ILE A 75 1.06 15.39 6.45
C ILE A 75 0.78 16.18 5.16
N PRO A 76 0.18 17.37 5.24
CA PRO A 76 -0.03 18.21 4.07
C PRO A 76 1.29 18.75 3.51
N ALA A 77 1.30 19.04 2.20
CA ALA A 77 2.48 19.58 1.50
C ALA A 77 3.08 20.83 2.17
N SER A 78 2.24 21.68 2.77
CA SER A 78 2.67 22.87 3.49
C SER A 78 3.57 22.57 4.69
N GLU A 79 3.39 21.42 5.32
CA GLU A 79 4.20 20.99 6.47
C GLU A 79 5.54 20.37 6.03
N CYS A 80 5.65 19.85 4.80
CA CYS A 80 6.92 19.36 4.26
C CYS A 80 8.00 20.48 4.20
N ALA A 81 7.63 21.72 3.89
CA ALA A 81 8.58 22.84 3.83
C ALA A 81 9.19 23.17 5.21
N ILE A 82 8.50 22.82 6.30
CA ILE A 82 8.97 22.99 7.67
C ILE A 82 9.93 21.85 8.02
N VAL A 83 9.58 20.63 7.63
CA VAL A 83 10.38 19.42 7.85
C VAL A 83 11.74 19.47 7.15
N VAL A 84 11.78 19.84 5.87
CA VAL A 84 13.05 19.89 5.10
C VAL A 84 14.00 20.93 5.70
N LYS A 85 13.46 22.03 6.24
CA LYS A 85 14.26 23.06 6.94
C LYS A 85 14.80 22.58 8.29
N ASP A 86 14.09 21.72 9.00
CA ASP A 86 14.58 21.14 10.27
C ASP A 86 15.69 20.10 10.02
N PHE A 87 15.56 19.31 8.95
CA PHE A 87 16.58 18.32 8.56
C PHE A 87 17.91 18.98 8.19
N ASP A 88 17.89 20.01 7.34
CA ASP A 88 19.10 20.75 6.94
C ASP A 88 19.82 21.38 8.15
N LYS A 89 19.04 21.87 9.12
CA LYS A 89 19.55 22.44 10.36
C LYS A 89 20.19 21.40 11.30
N ARG A 90 19.68 20.16 11.32
CA ARG A 90 20.27 19.06 12.11
C ARG A 90 21.52 18.46 11.49
N LEU A 91 21.65 18.50 10.16
CA LEU A 91 22.86 18.05 9.46
C LEU A 91 24.02 19.07 9.49
N SER A 92 23.72 20.33 9.81
CA SER A 92 24.72 21.40 9.93
C SER A 92 25.22 21.64 11.37
N GLY A 93 24.88 20.74 12.32
CA GLY A 93 25.23 20.83 13.74
C GLY A 93 26.21 19.76 14.19
#